data_AF-A0A955BPH5-F1
#
_entry.id   AF-A0A955BPH5-F1
#
_cell.length_a   1.000
_cell.length_b   1.000
_cell.length_c   1.000
_cell.angle_alpha   90.00
_cell.angle_beta   90.00
_cell.angle_gamma   90.00
#
_symmetry.space_group_name_H-M   'P 1'
#
loop_
_entity.id
_entity.type
_entity.pdbx_description
1 polymer ?
#
loop_
_entity_poly.entity_id
_entity_poly.type
_entity_poly.pdbx_seq_one_letter_code
_entity_poly.pdbx_strand_id
1 'polypeptide(L)'
;MGLTQAELASHSGVSTATQVAYEQGARKPSLDYLVAFQSAQGDVWYVMFGVRADRHAAVALDWELYADIQAAVVDWCDRREIELSQRRLVEVARLLYDQFIAEGTVQPEAVERILKLVA
;
A
#
# COMPACT_ATOMS: atom_id res chain seq x y z
N MET A 1 -3.29 11.16 14.00
CA MET A 1 -4.76 11.01 14.15
C MET A 1 -5.39 12.20 14.86
N GLY A 2 -4.74 12.86 15.84
CA GLY A 2 -5.25 14.13 16.41
C GLY A 2 -6.54 14.01 17.23
N LEU A 3 -6.99 12.79 17.51
CA LEU A 3 -8.19 12.48 18.29
C LEU A 3 -7.82 12.30 19.77
N THR A 4 -8.71 12.75 20.65
CA THR A 4 -8.71 12.38 22.06
C THR A 4 -9.15 10.92 22.24
N GLN A 5 -8.86 10.32 23.40
CA GLN A 5 -9.34 8.97 23.74
C GLN A 5 -10.87 8.83 23.67
N ALA A 6 -11.60 9.86 24.08
CA ALA A 6 -13.06 9.85 24.05
C ALA A 6 -13.60 9.90 22.62
N GLU A 7 -13.00 10.72 21.76
CA GLU A 7 -13.36 10.78 20.34
C GLU A 7 -13.03 9.48 19.61
N LEU A 8 -11.87 8.89 19.89
CA LEU A 8 -11.47 7.61 19.31
C LEU A 8 -12.39 6.47 19.74
N ALA A 9 -12.75 6.43 21.03
CA ALA A 9 -13.67 5.45 21.57
C ALA A 9 -15.05 5.56 20.91
N SER A 10 -15.59 6.78 20.84
CA SER A 10 -16.86 7.09 20.17
C SER A 10 -16.83 6.65 18.70
N HIS A 11 -15.78 7.01 17.97
CA HIS A 11 -15.64 6.65 16.55
C HIS A 11 -15.55 5.13 16.35
N SER A 12 -14.89 4.43 17.28
CA SER A 12 -14.69 2.98 17.20
C SER A 12 -15.83 2.17 17.83
N GLY A 13 -16.93 2.83 18.23
CA GLY A 13 -18.12 2.18 18.78
C GLY A 13 -17.92 1.56 20.18
N VAL A 14 -16.95 2.06 20.95
CA VAL A 14 -16.63 1.56 22.30
C VAL A 14 -16.70 2.67 23.34
N SER A 15 -16.79 2.29 24.62
CA SER A 15 -16.70 3.28 25.70
C SER A 15 -15.26 3.78 25.89
N THR A 16 -15.09 5.00 26.40
CA THR A 16 -13.76 5.54 26.76
C THR A 16 -13.00 4.62 27.73
N ALA A 17 -13.70 3.98 28.67
CA ALA A 17 -13.08 3.01 29.58
C ALA A 17 -12.54 1.78 28.83
N THR A 18 -13.25 1.32 27.79
CA THR A 18 -12.79 0.21 26.93
C THR A 18 -11.55 0.62 26.13
N GLN A 19 -11.55 1.85 25.58
CA GLN A 19 -10.39 2.41 24.89
C GLN A 19 -9.15 2.45 25.79
N VAL A 20 -9.30 2.96 27.02
CA VAL A 20 -8.22 2.98 28.01
C VAL A 20 -7.72 1.57 28.34
N ALA A 21 -8.63 0.59 28.46
CA ALA A 21 -8.24 -0.80 28.71
C ALA A 21 -7.44 -1.41 27.53
N TYR A 22 -7.72 -1.02 26.29
CA TYR A 22 -6.92 -1.41 25.13
C TYR A 22 -5.52 -0.81 25.18
N GLU A 23 -5.42 0.50 25.44
CA GLU A 23 -4.13 1.22 25.46
C GLU A 23 -3.22 0.77 26.61
N GLN A 24 -3.79 0.31 27.71
CA GLN A 24 -3.05 -0.29 28.84
C GLN A 24 -2.72 -1.77 28.63
N GLY A 25 -3.19 -2.39 27.55
CA GLY A 25 -3.03 -3.82 27.28
C GLY A 25 -3.86 -4.74 28.18
N ALA A 26 -4.77 -4.19 28.99
CA ALA A 26 -5.64 -4.95 29.88
C ALA A 26 -6.73 -5.74 29.11
N ARG A 27 -7.05 -5.32 27.88
CA ARG A 27 -7.98 -6.01 26.99
C ARG A 27 -7.46 -5.96 25.56
N LYS A 28 -7.82 -6.96 24.74
CA LYS A 28 -7.52 -6.98 23.31
C LYS A 28 -8.68 -6.36 22.49
N PRO A 29 -8.39 -5.50 21.50
CA PRO A 29 -9.40 -5.00 20.57
C PRO A 29 -10.10 -6.11 19.77
N SER A 30 -11.37 -5.91 19.43
CA SER A 30 -12.10 -6.79 18.51
C SER A 30 -11.79 -6.43 17.05
N LEU A 31 -12.12 -7.33 16.12
CA LEU A 31 -12.01 -7.04 14.68
C LEU A 31 -12.88 -5.84 14.28
N ASP A 32 -14.12 -5.77 14.77
CA ASP A 32 -15.03 -4.65 14.49
C ASP A 32 -14.44 -3.30 14.93
N TYR A 33 -13.77 -3.28 16.09
CA TYR A 33 -13.05 -2.10 16.55
C TYR A 33 -11.93 -1.73 15.58
N LEU A 34 -11.13 -2.70 15.13
CA LEU A 34 -10.00 -2.44 14.22
C LEU A 34 -10.47 -1.92 12.86
N VAL A 35 -11.59 -2.41 12.34
CA VAL A 35 -12.21 -1.89 11.10
C VAL A 35 -12.66 -0.44 11.27
N ALA A 36 -13.32 -0.11 12.38
CA ALA A 36 -13.73 1.26 12.67
C ALA A 36 -12.52 2.18 12.90
N PHE A 37 -11.50 1.69 13.60
CA PHE A 37 -10.22 2.36 13.82
C PHE A 37 -9.50 2.68 12.50
N GLN A 38 -9.46 1.74 11.54
CA GLN A 38 -8.89 1.97 10.22
C GLN A 38 -9.60 3.11 9.47
N SER A 39 -10.93 3.17 9.59
CA SER A 39 -11.76 4.22 8.97
C SER A 39 -11.45 5.61 9.55
N ALA A 40 -10.97 5.67 10.81
CA ALA A 40 -10.42 6.85 11.45
C ALA A 40 -8.97 7.17 11.03
N GLN A 41 -8.46 6.53 9.96
CA GLN A 41 -7.06 6.57 9.53
C GLN A 41 -6.09 6.00 10.58
N GLY A 42 -6.58 5.09 11.42
CA GLY A 42 -5.79 4.33 12.37
C GLY A 42 -4.88 3.32 11.69
N ASP A 43 -3.65 3.21 12.20
CA ASP A 43 -2.67 2.23 11.72
C ASP A 43 -2.95 0.86 12.36
N VAL A 44 -3.84 0.08 11.73
CA VAL A 44 -4.17 -1.29 12.19
C VAL A 44 -2.94 -2.18 12.16
N TRP A 45 -2.03 -2.00 11.19
CA TRP A 45 -0.81 -2.80 11.09
C TRP A 45 0.07 -2.62 12.33
N TYR A 46 0.18 -1.39 12.81
CA TYR A 46 0.90 -1.09 14.06
C TYR A 46 0.24 -1.72 15.27
N VAL A 47 -1.09 -1.68 15.38
CA VAL A 47 -1.81 -2.30 16.50
C VAL A 47 -1.63 -3.83 16.50
N MET A 48 -1.64 -4.45 15.33
CA MET A 48 -1.58 -5.92 15.19
C MET A 48 -0.16 -6.48 15.29
N PHE A 49 0.81 -5.79 14.69
CA PHE A 49 2.16 -6.31 14.48
C PHE A 49 3.26 -5.48 15.12
N GLY A 50 2.94 -4.33 15.72
CA GLY A 50 3.92 -3.42 16.33
C GLY A 50 4.82 -2.71 15.32
N VAL A 51 4.52 -2.81 14.02
CA VAL A 51 5.26 -2.18 12.93
C VAL A 51 4.34 -1.20 12.24
N ARG A 52 4.80 0.01 11.93
CA ARG A 52 3.96 0.97 11.18
C ARG A 52 3.72 0.47 9.75
N ALA A 53 2.52 0.71 9.22
CA ALA A 53 2.14 0.25 7.89
C ALA A 53 3.05 0.82 6.78
N ASP A 54 3.50 2.08 6.91
CA ASP A 54 4.42 2.71 5.95
C ASP A 54 5.80 2.03 5.92
N ARG A 55 6.34 1.68 7.09
CA ARG A 55 7.58 0.92 7.21
C ARG A 55 7.41 -0.51 6.69
N HIS A 56 6.26 -1.12 6.93
CA HIS A 56 5.97 -2.45 6.39
C HIS A 56 5.86 -2.41 4.86
N ALA A 57 5.18 -1.41 4.28
CA ALA A 57 5.05 -1.26 2.84
C ALA A 57 6.41 -1.18 2.14
N ALA A 58 7.41 -0.52 2.74
CA ALA A 58 8.75 -0.43 2.19
C ALA A 58 9.48 -1.78 2.09
N VAL A 59 9.19 -2.72 3.01
CA VAL A 59 9.78 -4.07 2.99
C VAL A 59 8.90 -5.10 2.28
N ALA A 60 7.60 -4.82 2.15
CA ALA A 60 6.65 -5.67 1.45
C ALA A 60 6.69 -5.47 -0.07
N LEU A 61 7.33 -4.39 -0.54
CA LEU A 61 7.57 -4.21 -1.97
C LEU A 61 8.54 -5.28 -2.47
N ASP A 62 8.15 -5.95 -3.55
CA ASP A 62 9.02 -6.82 -4.32
C ASP A 62 9.92 -5.95 -5.20
N TRP A 63 11.12 -5.70 -4.68
CA TRP A 63 12.11 -4.85 -5.36
C TRP A 63 12.69 -5.50 -6.62
N GLU A 64 12.69 -6.84 -6.71
CA GLU A 64 13.15 -7.55 -7.90
C GLU A 64 12.12 -7.40 -9.02
N LEU A 65 10.84 -7.65 -8.73
CA LEU A 65 9.76 -7.40 -9.69
C LEU A 65 9.73 -5.94 -10.14
N TYR A 66 9.89 -5.00 -9.22
CA TYR A 66 9.93 -3.58 -9.57
C TYR A 66 11.11 -3.25 -10.50
N ALA A 67 12.30 -3.82 -10.26
CA ALA A 67 13.45 -3.64 -11.12
C ALA A 67 13.21 -4.24 -12.52
N ASP A 68 12.61 -5.42 -12.61
CA ASP A 68 12.26 -6.06 -13.89
C ASP A 68 11.25 -5.24 -14.70
N ILE A 69 10.27 -4.64 -14.02
CA ILE A 69 9.31 -3.73 -14.65
C ILE A 69 10.03 -2.50 -15.21
N GLN A 70 10.92 -1.89 -14.43
CA GLN A 70 11.69 -0.72 -14.87
C GLN A 70 12.55 -1.05 -16.09
N ALA A 71 13.27 -2.18 -16.06
CA ALA A 71 14.06 -2.66 -17.18
C ALA A 71 13.20 -2.88 -18.43
N ALA A 72 12.03 -3.53 -18.30
CA ALA A 72 11.14 -3.78 -19.42
C ALA A 72 10.56 -2.48 -20.04
N VAL A 73 10.27 -1.47 -19.22
CA VAL A 73 9.81 -0.15 -19.69
C VAL A 73 10.93 0.58 -20.42
N VAL A 74 12.14 0.63 -19.87
CA VAL A 74 13.31 1.26 -20.50
C VAL A 74 13.61 0.59 -21.84
N ASP A 75 13.73 -0.74 -21.86
CA ASP A 75 13.98 -1.50 -23.09
C ASP A 75 12.91 -1.28 -24.16
N TRP A 76 11.66 -1.06 -23.77
CA TRP A 76 10.57 -0.79 -24.71
C TRP A 76 10.66 0.62 -25.30
N CYS A 77 10.97 1.62 -24.46
CA CYS A 77 11.16 3.01 -24.86
C CYS A 77 12.35 3.15 -25.82
N ASP A 78 13.49 2.56 -25.46
CA ASP A 78 14.72 2.60 -26.25
C ASP A 78 14.52 1.97 -27.64
N ARG A 79 13.86 0.80 -27.71
CA ARG A 79 13.57 0.13 -28.99
C ARG A 79 12.64 0.92 -29.92
N ARG A 80 11.89 1.89 -29.39
CA ARG A 80 10.89 2.66 -30.14
C ARG A 80 11.26 4.14 -30.28
N GLU A 81 12.40 4.55 -29.72
CA GLU A 81 12.83 5.95 -29.68
C GLU A 81 11.74 6.86 -29.05
N ILE A 82 11.05 6.35 -28.01
CA ILE A 82 10.01 7.08 -27.29
C ILE A 82 10.57 7.58 -25.96
N GLU A 83 10.41 8.88 -25.70
CA GLU A 83 10.68 9.46 -24.39
C GLU A 83 9.39 9.62 -23.59
N LEU A 84 9.35 9.03 -22.40
CA LEU A 84 8.28 9.23 -21.43
C LEU A 84 8.71 10.27 -20.39
N SER A 85 7.79 11.15 -20.01
CA SER A 85 8.01 12.02 -18.87
C SER A 85 8.15 11.20 -17.58
N GLN A 86 8.88 11.74 -16.60
CA GLN A 86 9.06 11.09 -15.28
C GLN A 86 7.72 10.72 -14.63
N ARG A 87 6.70 11.57 -14.79
CA ARG A 87 5.36 11.28 -14.30
C ARG A 87 4.73 10.05 -14.96
N ARG A 88 4.82 9.95 -16.30
CA ARG A 88 4.29 8.79 -17.04
C ARG A 88 5.04 7.51 -16.69
N LEU A 89 6.35 7.58 -16.49
CA LEU A 89 7.14 6.43 -16.05
C LEU A 89 6.63 5.86 -14.71
N VAL A 90 6.36 6.73 -13.73
CA VAL A 90 5.80 6.31 -12.43
C VAL A 90 4.38 5.74 -12.58
N GLU A 91 3.53 6.35 -13.41
CA GLU A 91 2.17 5.87 -13.66
C GLU A 91 2.18 4.48 -14.30
N VAL A 92 3.00 4.26 -15.33
CA VAL A 92 3.14 2.96 -15.99
C VAL A 92 3.75 1.91 -15.05
N ALA A 93 4.83 2.26 -14.34
CA ALA A 93 5.48 1.33 -13.40
C ALA A 93 4.49 0.88 -12.32
N ARG A 94 3.65 1.79 -11.81
CA ARG A 94 2.61 1.44 -10.84
C ARG A 94 1.56 0.49 -11.43
N LEU A 95 1.09 0.73 -12.65
CA LEU A 95 0.11 -0.15 -13.32
C LEU A 95 0.67 -1.55 -13.56
N LEU A 96 1.92 -1.63 -14.04
CA LEU A 96 2.59 -2.91 -14.28
C LEU A 96 2.86 -3.64 -12.96
N TYR A 97 3.24 -2.92 -11.91
CA TYR A 97 3.48 -3.52 -10.60
C TYR A 97 2.18 -4.09 -10.01
N ASP A 98 1.08 -3.34 -10.05
CA ASP A 98 -0.23 -3.82 -9.60
C ASP A 98 -0.70 -5.04 -10.39
N GLN A 99 -0.39 -5.08 -11.70
CA GLN A 99 -0.73 -6.22 -12.53
C GLN A 99 0.09 -7.47 -12.20
N PHE A 100 1.39 -7.35 -11.97
CA PHE A 100 2.29 -8.51 -11.85
C PHE A 100 2.61 -8.93 -10.42
N ILE A 101 2.20 -8.17 -9.40
CA ILE A 101 2.51 -8.50 -7.99
C ILE A 101 1.96 -9.87 -7.58
N ALA A 102 0.86 -10.34 -8.20
CA ALA A 102 0.28 -11.64 -7.91
C ALA A 102 1.10 -12.80 -8.52
N GLU A 103 1.57 -12.65 -9.76
CA GLU A 103 2.36 -13.68 -10.45
C GLU A 103 3.86 -13.61 -10.12
N GLY A 104 4.37 -12.46 -9.68
CA GLY A 104 5.78 -12.22 -9.39
C GLY A 104 6.69 -12.22 -10.61
N THR A 105 6.14 -12.21 -11.83
CA THR A 105 6.92 -12.29 -13.07
C THR A 105 6.39 -11.33 -14.13
N VAL A 106 7.29 -10.60 -14.79
CA VAL A 106 6.95 -9.67 -15.86
C VAL A 106 6.67 -10.41 -17.17
N GLN A 107 5.51 -10.15 -17.77
CA GLN A 107 5.15 -10.68 -19.09
C GLN A 107 5.37 -9.62 -20.17
N PRO A 108 6.28 -9.83 -21.14
CA PRO A 108 6.59 -8.83 -22.17
C PRO A 108 5.39 -8.35 -22.99
N GLU A 109 4.44 -9.24 -23.28
CA GLU A 109 3.23 -8.89 -24.04
C GLU A 109 2.33 -7.91 -23.28
N ALA A 110 2.20 -8.08 -21.97
CA ALA A 110 1.40 -7.21 -21.13
C ALA A 110 2.05 -5.82 -20.97
N VAL A 111 3.38 -5.78 -20.82
CA VAL A 111 4.16 -4.54 -20.85
C VAL A 111 3.91 -3.77 -22.14
N GLU A 112 3.99 -4.45 -23.29
CA GLU A 112 3.75 -3.83 -24.59
C GLU A 112 2.33 -3.29 -24.73
N ARG A 113 1.31 -4.03 -24.29
CA ARG A 113 -0.08 -3.57 -24.35
C ARG A 113 -0.29 -2.30 -23.53
N ILE A 114 0.23 -2.26 -22.29
CA ILE A 114 0.05 -1.10 -21.41
C ILE A 114 0.81 0.12 -21.95
N LEU A 115 2.07 -0.05 -22.36
CA LEU A 115 2.87 1.07 -22.87
C LEU A 115 2.27 1.67 -24.14
N LYS A 116 1.67 0.87 -25.02
CA LYS A 116 0.95 1.36 -26.21
C LYS A 116 -0.28 2.22 -25.90
N LEU A 117 -0.90 2.04 -24.73
CA LEU A 117 -2.08 2.83 -24.33
C LEU A 117 -1.69 4.19 -23.71
N VAL A 118 -0.45 4.32 -23.25
CA VAL A 118 0.01 5.46 -22.43
C VAL A 118 1.05 6.34 -23.15
N ALA A 119 1.78 5.79 -24.12
CA ALA A 119 2.72 6.51 -24.98
C ALA A 119 1.96 7.42 -25.96
#